data_AF-X0URJ7-F1
#
_entry.id   AF-X0URJ7-F1
#
_cell.length_a   1.000
_cell.length_b   1.000
_cell.length_c   1.000
_cell.angle_alpha   90.00
_cell.angle_beta   90.00
_cell.angle_gamma   90.00
#
_symmetry.space_group_name_H-M   'P 1'
#
loop_
_entity.id
_entity.type
_entity.pdbx_description
1 polymer ?
#
loop_
_entity_poly.entity_id
_entity_poly.type
_entity_poly.pdbx_seq_one_letter_code
_entity_poly.pdbx_strand_id
1 'polypeptide(L)'
;EAQQLRDELFYNQAIQAYMTMLPALNTIGMRDGSEKEFGEGYNVLPMWKDRMDARAWVPTPNADIMYSMSYLDLKETGPLVVAAPPGVIGMFTDFFQRTITDVGAIGPDRARGGLYLLLPPDYQGHVPSGYFTFTSSTYNVFLFFRTVMPGGENGLIPAPAVEVAEQTRIYPLWAEEKNVKPMVFPNASGRRVNMMYPTDFEYWTKLKAFVDYESVEAITPELRGVLAAIGIIKGQPFAPTAAQQEQLERAVLRAPKMILAQRM
;
A
#
# COMPACT_ATOMS: atom_id res chain seq x y z
N GLU A 1 2.21 0.86 -42.69
CA GLU A 1 1.67 2.12 -42.14
C GLU A 1 0.62 1.90 -41.05
N ALA A 2 -0.62 1.47 -41.35
CA ALA A 2 -1.67 1.36 -40.33
C ALA A 2 -1.32 0.49 -39.11
N GLN A 3 -0.65 -0.66 -39.32
CA GLN A 3 -0.19 -1.50 -38.20
C GLN A 3 0.86 -0.80 -37.34
N GLN A 4 1.84 -0.14 -37.97
CA GLN A 4 2.90 0.59 -37.26
C GLN A 4 2.33 1.72 -36.40
N LEU A 5 1.33 2.46 -36.91
CA LEU A 5 0.66 3.50 -36.13
C LEU A 5 -0.12 2.93 -34.93
N ARG A 6 -0.75 1.76 -35.08
CA ARG A 6 -1.39 1.06 -33.96
C ARG A 6 -0.39 0.60 -32.92
N ASP A 7 0.72 0.04 -33.37
CA ASP A 7 1.81 -0.41 -32.52
C ASP A 7 2.41 0.78 -31.73
N GLU A 8 2.65 1.91 -32.40
CA GLU A 8 3.13 3.12 -31.76
C GLU A 8 2.13 3.65 -30.71
N LEU A 9 0.85 3.69 -31.05
CA LEU A 9 -0.21 4.10 -30.13
C LEU A 9 -0.28 3.20 -28.89
N PHE A 10 -0.23 1.87 -29.08
CA PHE A 10 -0.25 0.92 -27.97
C PHE A 10 0.96 1.12 -27.05
N TYR A 11 2.16 1.29 -27.61
CA TYR A 11 3.36 1.56 -26.82
C TYR A 11 3.24 2.88 -26.03
N ASN A 12 2.72 3.94 -26.65
CA ASN A 12 2.48 5.21 -25.94
C ASN A 12 1.48 5.04 -24.80
N GLN A 13 0.41 4.26 -25.01
CA GLN A 13 -0.57 3.95 -23.96
C GLN A 13 0.05 3.11 -22.83
N ALA A 14 0.95 2.17 -23.14
CA ALA A 14 1.69 1.41 -22.14
C ALA A 14 2.60 2.31 -21.29
N ILE A 15 3.29 3.29 -21.90
CA ILE A 15 4.07 4.28 -21.14
C ILE A 15 3.16 5.08 -20.19
N GLN A 16 2.00 5.54 -20.67
CA GLN A 16 1.05 6.28 -19.84
C GLN A 16 0.47 5.42 -18.70
N ALA A 17 0.11 4.17 -18.99
CA ALA A 17 -0.34 3.21 -17.98
C ALA A 17 0.73 3.00 -16.90
N TYR A 18 1.99 2.82 -17.30
CA TYR A 18 3.10 2.68 -16.35
C TYR A 18 3.20 3.88 -15.41
N MET A 19 3.24 5.09 -15.98
CA MET A 19 3.43 6.32 -15.23
C MET A 19 2.29 6.60 -14.25
N THR A 20 1.05 6.37 -14.70
CA THR A 20 -0.16 6.64 -13.90
C THR A 20 -0.40 5.60 -12.80
N MET A 21 0.01 4.34 -13.02
CA MET A 21 -0.19 3.26 -12.05
C MET A 21 1.02 3.01 -11.14
N LEU A 22 2.11 3.75 -11.33
CA LEU A 22 3.32 3.61 -10.53
C LEU A 22 3.09 3.69 -9.00
N PRO A 23 2.23 4.59 -8.46
CA PRO A 23 1.93 4.61 -7.03
C PRO A 23 1.31 3.30 -6.52
N ALA A 24 0.39 2.72 -7.30
CA ALA A 24 -0.25 1.45 -6.96
C ALA A 24 0.76 0.30 -6.96
N LEU A 25 1.59 0.19 -8.01
CA LEU A 25 2.60 -0.86 -8.07
C LEU A 25 3.63 -0.72 -6.97
N ASN A 26 3.99 0.51 -6.60
CA ASN A 26 4.88 0.74 -5.47
C ASN A 26 4.31 0.14 -4.17
N THR A 27 3.07 0.47 -3.82
CA THR A 27 2.42 -0.08 -2.63
C THR A 27 2.24 -1.60 -2.70
N ILE A 28 1.94 -2.15 -3.89
CA ILE A 28 1.88 -3.60 -4.12
C ILE A 28 3.23 -4.27 -3.85
N GLY A 29 4.32 -3.72 -4.39
CA GLY A 29 5.67 -4.25 -4.14
C GLY A 29 6.03 -4.21 -2.65
N MET A 30 5.61 -3.15 -1.97
CA MET A 30 5.79 -3.03 -0.52
C MET A 30 5.01 -4.10 0.25
N ARG A 31 3.73 -4.30 -0.09
CA ARG A 31 2.89 -5.38 0.47
C ARG A 31 3.53 -6.74 0.25
N ASP A 32 3.73 -7.11 -1.01
CA ASP A 32 4.17 -8.45 -1.39
C ASP A 32 5.53 -8.80 -0.75
N GLY A 33 6.45 -7.83 -0.69
CA GLY A 33 7.75 -7.98 -0.03
C GLY A 33 7.64 -8.14 1.49
N SER A 34 6.76 -7.38 2.13
CA SER A 34 6.50 -7.47 3.57
C SER A 34 5.84 -8.79 3.93
N GLU A 35 4.77 -9.17 3.24
CA GLU A 35 4.01 -10.40 3.51
C GLU A 35 4.86 -11.64 3.32
N LYS A 36 5.71 -11.66 2.29
CA LYS A 36 6.66 -12.75 2.04
C LYS A 36 7.63 -12.99 3.20
N GLU A 37 8.10 -11.92 3.85
CA GLU A 37 9.11 -12.01 4.91
C GLU A 37 8.49 -12.15 6.31
N PHE A 38 7.35 -11.48 6.55
CA PHE A 38 6.80 -11.30 7.89
C PHE A 38 5.43 -11.96 8.10
N GLY A 39 4.80 -12.46 7.03
CA GLY A 39 3.44 -13.01 7.03
C GLY A 39 2.39 -11.97 6.65
N GLU A 40 1.23 -12.49 6.24
CA GLU A 40 0.06 -11.71 5.79
C GLU A 40 -1.06 -11.66 6.84
N GLY A 41 -1.99 -10.72 6.64
CA GLY A 41 -3.22 -10.61 7.42
C GLY A 41 -3.30 -9.36 8.29
N TYR A 42 -4.54 -8.97 8.61
CA TYR A 42 -4.82 -7.73 9.36
C TYR A 42 -4.12 -7.64 10.72
N ASN A 43 -3.82 -8.78 11.35
CA ASN A 43 -3.23 -8.86 12.68
C ASN A 43 -1.69 -8.89 12.65
N VAL A 44 -1.05 -8.81 11.48
CA VAL A 44 0.41 -8.80 11.34
C VAL A 44 0.86 -7.37 11.06
N LEU A 45 1.63 -6.80 11.99
CA LEU A 45 2.16 -5.44 11.89
C LEU A 45 3.69 -5.47 12.08
N PRO A 46 4.46 -5.65 11.00
CA PRO A 46 5.92 -5.55 11.03
C PRO A 46 6.39 -4.18 11.54
N MET A 47 7.41 -4.21 12.40
CA MET A 47 7.99 -3.01 13.01
C MET A 47 9.50 -3.01 12.87
N TRP A 48 10.07 -1.87 12.48
CA TRP A 48 11.52 -1.65 12.50
C TRP A 48 11.97 -1.17 13.88
N LYS A 49 11.95 -2.09 14.86
CA LYS A 49 12.13 -1.82 16.29
C LYS A 49 13.47 -1.17 16.64
N ASP A 50 14.53 -1.47 15.89
CA ASP A 50 15.89 -0.92 16.08
C ASP A 50 16.27 0.14 15.03
N ARG A 51 15.25 0.67 14.32
CA ARG A 51 15.33 1.48 13.09
C ARG A 51 15.50 0.64 11.82
N MET A 52 15.17 1.28 10.71
CA MET A 52 15.37 0.75 9.37
C MET A 52 16.77 1.08 8.87
N ASP A 53 17.38 0.16 8.14
CA ASP A 53 18.68 0.35 7.50
C ASP A 53 18.67 -0.15 6.05
N ALA A 54 19.82 -0.05 5.37
CA ALA A 54 19.98 -0.37 3.95
C ALA A 54 19.65 -1.84 3.56
N ARG A 55 19.42 -2.74 4.53
CA ARG A 55 18.95 -4.11 4.26
C ARG A 55 17.48 -4.14 3.86
N ALA A 56 16.70 -3.14 4.26
CA ALA A 56 15.32 -2.97 3.81
C ALA A 56 15.31 -2.14 2.52
N TRP A 57 15.01 -2.78 1.40
CA TRP A 57 14.82 -2.11 0.12
C TRP A 57 13.37 -1.64 -0.01
N VAL A 58 13.14 -0.41 0.41
CA VAL A 58 11.85 0.28 0.36
C VAL A 58 12.07 1.72 -0.10
N PRO A 59 11.11 2.40 -0.74
CA PRO A 59 11.32 3.76 -1.24
C PRO A 59 11.58 4.78 -0.12
N THR A 60 12.78 5.37 -0.15
CA THR A 60 13.19 6.56 0.62
C THR A 60 12.76 6.57 2.10
N PRO A 61 13.11 5.55 2.89
CA PRO A 61 12.77 5.53 4.31
C PRO A 61 13.59 6.55 5.09
N ASN A 62 13.05 7.00 6.22
CA ASN A 62 13.77 7.78 7.21
C ASN A 62 14.41 6.84 8.26
N ALA A 63 15.72 6.97 8.52
CA ALA A 63 16.41 6.14 9.50
C ALA A 63 16.24 6.63 10.96
N ASP A 64 15.67 7.81 11.19
CA ASP A 64 15.58 8.46 12.51
C ASP A 64 14.26 8.18 13.24
N ILE A 65 13.40 7.33 12.68
CA ILE A 65 12.07 7.03 13.22
C ILE A 65 11.79 5.53 13.21
N MET A 66 10.98 5.08 14.16
CA MET A 66 10.50 3.71 14.17
C MET A 66 9.27 3.61 13.28
N TYR A 67 9.30 2.68 12.31
CA TYR A 67 8.16 2.42 11.42
C TYR A 67 7.34 1.22 11.88
N SER A 68 6.03 1.32 11.68
CA SER A 68 5.10 0.18 11.66
C SER A 68 4.30 0.26 10.37
N MET A 69 4.40 -0.75 9.53
CA MET A 69 3.77 -0.78 8.20
C MET A 69 2.93 -2.03 8.05
N SER A 70 1.69 -1.89 7.61
CA SER A 70 0.82 -3.03 7.29
C SER A 70 -0.09 -2.71 6.11
N TYR A 71 -0.60 -3.75 5.48
CA TYR A 71 -1.38 -3.69 4.24
C TYR A 71 -2.69 -4.41 4.52
N LEU A 72 -3.74 -3.64 4.69
CA LEU A 72 -5.03 -4.10 5.16
C LEU A 72 -5.92 -4.43 3.96
N ASP A 73 -6.53 -5.61 3.96
CA ASP A 73 -7.46 -6.02 2.91
C ASP A 73 -8.91 -5.98 3.40
N LEU A 74 -9.61 -4.90 3.05
CA LEU A 74 -11.02 -4.68 3.44
C LEU A 74 -11.99 -5.56 2.65
N LYS A 75 -11.57 -6.18 1.53
CA LYS A 75 -12.42 -7.12 0.79
C LYS A 75 -12.47 -8.47 1.49
N GLU A 76 -11.33 -8.93 2.01
CA GLU A 76 -11.28 -10.19 2.77
C GLU A 76 -11.91 -10.05 4.15
N THR A 77 -11.62 -8.94 4.83
CA THR A 77 -11.98 -8.77 6.25
C THR A 77 -13.29 -8.01 6.47
N GLY A 78 -13.76 -7.27 5.47
CA GLY A 78 -14.81 -6.27 5.64
C GLY A 78 -14.30 -5.01 6.36
N PRO A 79 -15.17 -4.25 7.04
CA PRO A 79 -14.76 -3.09 7.81
C PRO A 79 -13.74 -3.46 8.90
N LEU A 80 -12.61 -2.75 8.93
CA LEU A 80 -11.56 -2.94 9.93
C LEU A 80 -11.51 -1.78 10.91
N VAL A 81 -11.40 -2.10 12.19
CA VAL A 81 -11.05 -1.15 13.24
C VAL A 81 -9.54 -1.19 13.47
N VAL A 82 -8.91 -0.02 13.46
CA VAL A 82 -7.53 0.17 13.92
C VAL A 82 -7.56 1.02 15.18
N ALA A 83 -7.27 0.41 16.32
CA ALA A 83 -7.04 1.11 17.57
C ALA A 83 -5.60 1.62 17.59
N ALA A 84 -5.42 2.90 17.29
CA ALA A 84 -4.13 3.57 17.33
C ALA A 84 -3.87 4.08 18.76
N PRO A 85 -2.73 3.73 19.39
CA PRO A 85 -2.37 4.25 20.70
C PRO A 85 -1.96 5.73 20.63
N PRO A 86 -1.98 6.46 21.75
CA PRO A 86 -1.47 7.82 21.82
C PRO A 86 0.00 7.89 21.38
N GLY A 87 0.41 9.02 20.79
CA GLY A 87 1.81 9.25 20.41
C GLY A 87 2.27 8.61 19.09
N VAL A 88 1.42 7.83 18.44
CA VAL A 88 1.64 7.41 17.04
C VAL A 88 1.35 8.56 16.08
N ILE A 89 2.20 8.71 15.07
CA ILE A 89 2.04 9.67 13.98
C ILE A 89 2.00 8.87 12.68
N GLY A 90 1.06 9.16 11.79
CA GLY A 90 1.00 8.40 10.54
C GLY A 90 -0.15 8.82 9.67
N MET A 91 -0.51 7.91 8.78
CA MET A 91 -1.66 8.07 7.91
C MET A 91 -2.16 6.70 7.46
N PHE A 92 -3.42 6.67 7.05
CA PHE A 92 -3.94 5.63 6.19
C PHE A 92 -3.99 6.18 4.76
N THR A 93 -3.49 5.41 3.81
CA THR A 93 -3.67 5.72 2.38
C THR A 93 -4.37 4.57 1.69
N ASP A 94 -5.06 4.89 0.61
CA ASP A 94 -5.43 3.85 -0.34
C ASP A 94 -4.18 3.33 -1.07
N PHE A 95 -4.33 2.30 -1.91
CA PHE A 95 -3.18 1.72 -2.61
C PHE A 95 -2.55 2.63 -3.67
N PHE A 96 -3.25 3.68 -4.10
CA PHE A 96 -2.68 4.75 -4.94
C PHE A 96 -1.87 5.78 -4.14
N GLN A 97 -1.68 5.56 -2.84
CA GLN A 97 -1.03 6.47 -1.91
C GLN A 97 -1.77 7.81 -1.75
N ARG A 98 -3.09 7.84 -2.02
CA ARG A 98 -3.92 9.00 -1.69
C ARG A 98 -4.31 8.91 -0.22
N THR A 99 -4.09 10.00 0.52
CA THR A 99 -4.41 10.05 1.96
C THR A 99 -5.91 9.86 2.18
N ILE A 100 -6.26 8.87 3.00
CA ILE A 100 -7.62 8.67 3.52
C ILE A 100 -7.80 9.55 4.76
N THR A 101 -6.87 9.46 5.71
CA THR A 101 -6.83 10.28 6.92
C THR A 101 -5.44 10.22 7.57
N ASP A 102 -5.09 11.28 8.29
CA ASP A 102 -3.89 11.32 9.14
C ASP A 102 -4.17 10.71 10.53
N VAL A 103 -3.11 10.26 11.19
CA VAL A 103 -3.10 9.77 12.58
C VAL A 103 -2.11 10.59 13.40
N GLY A 104 -2.49 10.94 14.62
CA GLY A 104 -1.68 11.70 15.56
C GLY A 104 -2.11 13.17 15.63
N ALA A 105 -1.16 14.09 15.78
CA ALA A 105 -1.45 15.49 16.11
C ALA A 105 -2.36 16.21 15.09
N ILE A 106 -2.17 15.92 13.80
CA ILE A 106 -2.97 16.48 12.70
C ILE A 106 -4.17 15.61 12.32
N GLY A 107 -4.25 14.38 12.86
CA GLY A 107 -5.37 13.48 12.68
C GLY A 107 -6.57 13.83 13.57
N PRO A 108 -7.70 13.12 13.40
CA PRO A 108 -8.90 13.33 14.21
C PRO A 108 -8.67 12.97 15.69
N ASP A 109 -7.73 12.08 16.00
CA ASP A 109 -7.40 11.70 17.37
C ASP A 109 -6.60 12.77 18.15
N ARG A 110 -6.00 13.75 17.45
CA ARG A 110 -5.23 14.85 18.05
C ARG A 110 -4.14 14.34 19.01
N ALA A 111 -3.43 13.29 18.58
CA ALA A 111 -2.37 12.59 19.32
C ALA A 111 -2.81 11.88 20.62
N ARG A 112 -4.11 11.79 20.90
CA ARG A 112 -4.64 11.07 22.07
C ARG A 112 -4.92 9.60 21.79
N GLY A 113 -4.65 9.12 20.58
CA GLY A 113 -5.05 7.78 20.16
C GLY A 113 -6.56 7.70 19.92
N GLY A 114 -6.98 6.65 19.24
CA GLY A 114 -8.39 6.49 18.90
C GLY A 114 -8.69 5.25 18.09
N LEU A 115 -9.99 5.01 17.91
CA LEU A 115 -10.50 3.92 17.10
C LEU A 115 -10.82 4.44 15.70
N TYR A 116 -10.03 4.04 14.72
CA TYR A 116 -10.25 4.36 13.32
C TYR A 116 -11.04 3.22 12.69
N LEU A 117 -12.16 3.53 12.03
CA LEU A 117 -12.95 2.55 11.30
C LEU A 117 -12.75 2.76 9.80
N LEU A 118 -12.12 1.79 9.14
CA LEU A 118 -11.89 1.78 7.70
C LEU A 118 -12.96 0.93 7.02
N LEU A 119 -13.72 1.54 6.12
CA LEU A 119 -14.77 0.89 5.35
C LEU A 119 -14.29 0.57 3.93
N PRO A 120 -14.62 -0.62 3.38
CA PRO A 120 -14.39 -0.90 1.97
C PRO A 120 -15.22 0.02 1.07
N PRO A 121 -14.79 0.26 -0.19
CA PRO A 121 -15.44 1.21 -1.12
C PRO A 121 -16.91 0.92 -1.42
N ASP A 122 -17.38 -0.31 -1.21
CA ASP A 122 -18.74 -0.78 -1.49
C ASP A 122 -19.52 -1.14 -0.22
N TYR A 123 -19.07 -0.70 0.96
CA TYR A 123 -19.76 -0.99 2.22
C TYR A 123 -21.14 -0.34 2.31
N GLN A 124 -22.16 -1.17 2.52
CA GLN A 124 -23.57 -0.73 2.70
C GLN A 124 -24.15 -1.10 4.07
N GLY A 125 -23.33 -1.62 4.97
CA GLY A 125 -23.76 -2.04 6.31
C GLY A 125 -23.94 -0.86 7.26
N HIS A 126 -24.43 -1.15 8.46
CA HIS A 126 -24.52 -0.16 9.53
C HIS A 126 -23.12 0.36 9.91
N VAL A 127 -23.01 1.65 10.18
CA VAL A 127 -21.78 2.28 10.68
C VAL A 127 -22.05 2.72 12.13
N PRO A 128 -21.45 2.05 13.13
CA PRO A 128 -21.62 2.43 14.52
C PRO A 128 -20.94 3.76 14.83
N SER A 129 -21.47 4.49 15.80
CA SER A 129 -20.84 5.69 16.35
C SER A 129 -19.63 5.34 17.24
N GLY A 130 -18.77 6.33 17.52
CA GLY A 130 -17.64 6.18 18.44
C GLY A 130 -16.30 5.88 17.76
N TYR A 131 -16.28 5.84 16.42
CA TYR A 131 -15.09 5.68 15.61
C TYR A 131 -14.79 6.94 14.79
N PHE A 132 -13.52 7.16 14.46
CA PHE A 132 -13.13 8.01 13.36
C PHE A 132 -13.28 7.21 12.05
N THR A 133 -14.44 7.33 11.42
CA THR A 133 -14.81 6.49 10.27
C THR A 133 -14.41 7.13 8.94
N PHE A 134 -13.80 6.33 8.07
CA PHE A 134 -13.41 6.72 6.71
C PHE A 134 -13.69 5.58 5.73
N THR A 135 -14.02 5.94 4.49
CA THR A 135 -14.19 4.97 3.40
C THR A 135 -12.98 5.01 2.49
N SER A 136 -12.35 3.86 2.27
CA SER A 136 -11.25 3.74 1.32
C SER A 136 -11.80 3.64 -0.10
N SER A 137 -11.09 4.24 -1.06
CA SER A 137 -11.42 4.10 -2.49
C SER A 137 -11.01 2.73 -3.06
N THR A 138 -10.07 2.05 -2.40
CA THR A 138 -9.59 0.70 -2.70
C THR A 138 -9.92 -0.26 -1.57
N TYR A 139 -10.03 -1.55 -1.85
CA TYR A 139 -10.10 -2.60 -0.84
C TYR A 139 -8.82 -2.68 -0.04
N ASN A 140 -7.67 -2.53 -0.69
CA ASN A 140 -6.39 -2.55 0.00
C ASN A 140 -6.06 -1.17 0.59
N VAL A 141 -5.69 -1.10 1.86
CA VAL A 141 -5.29 0.14 2.57
C VAL A 141 -3.88 -0.02 3.11
N PHE A 142 -3.05 1.01 2.93
CA PHE A 142 -1.73 1.07 3.54
C PHE A 142 -1.80 1.81 4.88
N LEU A 143 -1.45 1.09 5.95
CA LEU A 143 -1.22 1.64 7.28
C LEU A 143 0.25 2.02 7.38
N PHE A 144 0.53 3.31 7.54
CA PHE A 144 1.88 3.84 7.65
C PHE A 144 2.05 4.63 8.93
N PHE A 145 2.55 3.96 9.97
CA PHE A 145 2.76 4.55 11.29
C PHE A 145 4.24 4.79 11.57
N ARG A 146 4.47 5.84 12.34
CA ARG A 146 5.74 6.28 12.88
C ARG A 146 5.56 6.51 14.37
N THR A 147 6.51 6.06 15.17
CA THR A 147 6.55 6.37 16.60
C THR A 147 7.88 7.03 16.93
N VAL A 148 7.81 8.20 17.57
CA VAL A 148 8.99 9.00 17.91
C VAL A 148 9.77 8.31 19.01
N MET A 149 11.05 8.04 18.75
CA MET A 149 11.95 7.52 19.76
C MET A 149 12.45 8.67 20.63
N PRO A 150 12.37 8.58 21.97
CA PRO A 150 12.96 9.57 22.85
C PRO A 150 14.49 9.60 22.71
N GLY A 151 15.08 10.76 22.93
CA GLY A 151 16.53 10.91 23.04
C GLY A 151 17.04 10.43 24.40
N GLY A 152 18.28 9.93 24.40
CA GLY A 152 19.05 9.56 25.59
C GLY A 152 20.51 9.96 25.44
N GLU A 153 21.31 9.61 26.45
CA GLU A 153 22.73 10.00 26.56
C GLU A 153 23.57 9.59 25.33
N ASN A 154 23.25 8.45 24.71
CA ASN A 154 23.96 7.88 23.55
C ASN A 154 23.13 7.88 22.26
N GLY A 155 22.13 8.77 22.14
CA GLY A 155 21.26 8.88 20.97
C GLY A 155 19.83 8.39 21.22
N LEU A 156 19.11 8.01 20.17
CA LEU A 156 17.70 7.61 20.25
C LEU A 156 17.53 6.26 20.95
N ILE A 157 16.55 6.16 21.85
CA ILE A 157 16.20 4.95 22.60
C ILE A 157 14.91 4.34 21.99
N PRO A 158 14.97 3.18 21.32
CA PRO A 158 13.80 2.64 20.64
C PRO A 158 12.73 2.02 21.55
N ALA A 159 13.13 1.43 22.68
CA ALA A 159 12.22 0.60 23.50
C ALA A 159 10.89 1.28 23.89
N PRO A 160 10.84 2.55 24.35
CA PRO A 160 9.58 3.21 24.65
C PRO A 160 8.66 3.38 23.43
N ALA A 161 9.23 3.63 22.24
CA ALA A 161 8.47 3.73 21.00
C ALA A 161 7.87 2.37 20.61
N VAL A 162 8.64 1.29 20.77
CA VAL A 162 8.19 -0.09 20.51
C VAL A 162 7.01 -0.45 21.43
N GLU A 163 7.15 -0.20 22.74
CA GLU A 163 6.10 -0.48 23.72
C GLU A 163 4.78 0.25 23.42
N VAL A 164 4.86 1.49 22.94
CA VAL A 164 3.69 2.25 22.50
C VAL A 164 3.11 1.63 21.24
N ALA A 165 3.91 1.38 20.20
CA ALA A 165 3.41 0.89 18.93
C ALA A 165 2.79 -0.51 19.03
N GLU A 166 3.29 -1.39 19.89
CA GLU A 166 2.75 -2.73 20.14
C GLU A 166 1.38 -2.71 20.86
N GLN A 167 0.92 -1.55 21.33
CA GLN A 167 -0.45 -1.36 21.81
C GLN A 167 -1.46 -1.23 20.67
N THR A 168 -1.00 -1.06 19.41
CA THR A 168 -1.88 -1.06 18.24
C THR A 168 -2.69 -2.34 18.18
N ARG A 169 -3.99 -2.24 17.92
CA ARG A 169 -4.87 -3.38 17.65
C ARG A 169 -5.59 -3.17 16.33
N ILE A 170 -5.72 -4.24 15.57
CA ILE A 170 -6.44 -4.25 14.29
C ILE A 170 -7.39 -5.43 14.32
N TYR A 171 -8.68 -5.19 14.05
CA TYR A 171 -9.69 -6.25 14.09
C TYR A 171 -10.89 -5.95 13.19
N PRO A 172 -11.56 -6.96 12.62
CA PRO A 172 -12.81 -6.76 11.89
C PRO A 172 -13.91 -6.24 12.80
N LEU A 173 -14.64 -5.23 12.35
CA LEU A 173 -15.68 -4.55 13.13
C LEU A 173 -16.73 -5.51 13.71
N TRP A 174 -17.08 -6.55 12.94
CA TRP A 174 -18.16 -7.48 13.27
C TRP A 174 -17.67 -8.84 13.78
N ALA A 175 -16.36 -8.99 13.99
CA ALA A 175 -15.84 -10.22 14.57
C ALA A 175 -16.19 -10.32 16.06
N GLU A 176 -16.62 -11.49 16.51
CA GLU A 176 -16.67 -11.78 17.95
C GLU A 176 -15.24 -11.77 18.51
N GLU A 177 -15.04 -11.22 19.71
CA GLU A 177 -13.72 -11.09 20.36
C GLU A 177 -12.91 -12.40 20.34
N LYS A 178 -13.56 -13.54 20.62
CA LYS A 178 -12.90 -14.86 20.64
C LYS A 178 -12.34 -15.30 19.27
N ASN A 179 -12.81 -14.69 18.18
CA ASN A 179 -12.39 -14.96 16.80
C ASN A 179 -11.40 -13.92 16.28
N VAL A 180 -11.15 -12.84 17.03
CA VAL A 180 -10.13 -11.84 16.68
C VAL A 180 -8.76 -12.48 16.87
N LYS A 181 -7.95 -12.48 15.81
CA LYS A 181 -6.60 -13.02 15.87
C LYS A 181 -5.72 -12.12 16.77
N PRO A 182 -4.88 -12.70 17.64
CA PRO A 182 -3.89 -11.91 18.38
C PRO A 182 -2.98 -11.13 17.44
N MET A 183 -2.63 -9.91 17.81
CA MET A 183 -1.63 -9.13 17.05
C MET A 183 -0.27 -9.82 17.09
N VAL A 184 0.43 -9.79 15.97
CA VAL A 184 1.81 -10.21 15.82
C VAL A 184 2.62 -9.01 15.36
N PHE A 185 3.74 -8.75 16.03
CA PHE A 185 4.62 -7.61 15.74
C PHE A 185 6.02 -8.10 15.33
N PRO A 186 6.21 -8.62 14.10
CA PRO A 186 7.51 -9.06 13.62
C PRO A 186 8.55 -7.94 13.74
N ASN A 187 9.73 -8.25 14.29
CA ASN A 187 10.85 -7.33 14.23
C ASN A 187 11.47 -7.36 12.84
N ALA A 188 11.22 -6.32 12.05
CA ALA A 188 11.76 -6.13 10.71
C ALA A 188 13.18 -5.56 10.73
N SER A 189 13.66 -5.06 11.87
CA SER A 189 15.02 -4.56 11.98
C SER A 189 16.06 -5.64 11.72
N GLY A 190 17.06 -5.26 10.94
CA GLY A 190 18.15 -6.12 10.54
C GLY A 190 17.85 -7.22 9.53
N ARG A 191 16.59 -7.34 9.08
CA ARG A 191 16.17 -8.27 8.04
C ARG A 191 16.46 -7.72 6.65
N ARG A 192 16.91 -8.59 5.74
CA ARG A 192 17.07 -8.24 4.33
C ARG A 192 15.75 -8.49 3.61
N VAL A 193 15.00 -7.42 3.38
CA VAL A 193 13.67 -7.47 2.77
C VAL A 193 13.66 -6.63 1.49
N ASN A 194 13.10 -7.18 0.42
CA ASN A 194 12.88 -6.45 -0.83
C ASN A 194 11.41 -6.09 -0.97
N MET A 195 11.09 -4.81 -0.78
CA MET A 195 9.76 -4.21 -0.84
C MET A 195 9.60 -3.34 -2.09
N MET A 196 10.43 -3.58 -3.10
CA MET A 196 10.33 -2.91 -4.41
C MET A 196 9.40 -3.68 -5.34
N TYR A 197 8.70 -2.96 -6.20
CA TYR A 197 7.87 -3.56 -7.24
C TYR A 197 8.73 -4.17 -8.37
N PRO A 198 8.22 -5.17 -9.11
CA PRO A 198 8.96 -5.80 -10.20
C PRO A 198 9.25 -4.83 -11.34
N THR A 199 10.42 -4.97 -11.96
CA THR A 199 10.89 -4.14 -13.08
C THR A 199 11.02 -4.92 -14.38
N ASP A 200 10.28 -6.01 -14.50
CA ASP A 200 10.13 -6.86 -15.69
C ASP A 200 8.63 -7.01 -16.03
N PHE A 201 8.28 -8.02 -16.84
CA PHE A 201 6.89 -8.23 -17.24
C PHE A 201 5.94 -8.55 -16.08
N GLU A 202 6.45 -8.97 -14.91
CA GLU A 202 5.63 -9.20 -13.70
C GLU A 202 4.95 -7.90 -13.23
N TYR A 203 5.46 -6.72 -13.61
CA TYR A 203 4.76 -5.44 -13.42
C TYR A 203 3.33 -5.49 -13.97
N TRP A 204 3.15 -5.95 -15.20
CA TRP A 204 1.86 -5.93 -15.88
C TRP A 204 0.91 -6.99 -15.34
N THR A 205 1.42 -8.16 -14.97
CA THR A 205 0.61 -9.22 -14.38
C THR A 205 0.15 -8.85 -12.96
N LYS A 206 0.99 -8.21 -12.14
CA LYS A 206 0.58 -7.67 -10.84
C LYS A 206 -0.42 -6.52 -10.98
N LEU A 207 -0.19 -5.60 -11.93
CA LEU A 207 -1.14 -4.54 -12.21
C LEU A 207 -2.50 -5.11 -12.60
N LYS A 208 -2.52 -6.12 -13.47
CA LYS A 208 -3.73 -6.81 -13.87
C LYS A 208 -4.45 -7.44 -12.68
N ALA A 209 -3.72 -8.18 -11.84
CA ALA A 209 -4.27 -8.80 -10.64
C ALA A 209 -4.90 -7.75 -9.69
N PHE A 210 -4.23 -6.60 -9.51
CA PHE A 210 -4.76 -5.50 -8.74
C PHE A 210 -6.06 -4.93 -9.33
N VAL A 211 -6.11 -4.68 -10.65
CA VAL A 211 -7.33 -4.21 -11.36
C VAL A 211 -8.48 -5.21 -11.21
N ASP A 212 -8.18 -6.51 -11.26
CA ASP A 212 -9.18 -7.56 -11.05
C ASP A 212 -9.67 -7.65 -9.61
N TYR A 213 -8.80 -7.36 -8.66
CA TYR A 213 -9.11 -7.45 -7.25
C TYR A 213 -9.96 -6.26 -6.78
N GLU A 214 -9.55 -5.05 -7.14
CA GLU A 214 -10.07 -3.78 -6.65
C GLU A 214 -11.48 -3.44 -7.12
N SER A 215 -12.19 -2.54 -6.42
CA SER A 215 -13.47 -2.02 -6.89
C SER A 215 -13.30 -1.35 -8.26
N VAL A 216 -14.31 -1.42 -9.13
CA VAL A 216 -14.28 -0.69 -10.41
C VAL A 216 -14.01 0.79 -10.17
N GLU A 217 -14.63 1.36 -9.13
CA GLU A 217 -14.50 2.80 -8.80
C GLU A 217 -13.16 3.18 -8.14
N ALA A 218 -12.29 2.21 -7.84
CA ALA A 218 -10.94 2.50 -7.34
C ALA A 218 -10.11 3.29 -8.37
N ILE A 219 -10.33 3.01 -9.65
CA ILE A 219 -9.62 3.59 -10.80
C ILE A 219 -10.62 4.44 -11.58
N THR A 220 -10.28 5.70 -11.88
CA THR A 220 -11.19 6.61 -12.58
C THR A 220 -11.51 6.11 -14.00
N PRO A 221 -12.67 6.47 -14.58
CA PRO A 221 -13.03 6.06 -15.94
C PRO A 221 -11.94 6.31 -16.99
N GLU A 222 -11.23 7.43 -16.89
CA GLU A 222 -10.16 7.83 -17.80
C GLU A 222 -8.96 6.88 -17.70
N LEU A 223 -8.51 6.59 -16.47
CA LEU A 223 -7.42 5.65 -16.24
C LEU A 223 -7.82 4.22 -16.60
N ARG A 224 -9.07 3.82 -16.35
CA ARG A 224 -9.61 2.54 -16.83
C ARG A 224 -9.55 2.46 -18.37
N GLY A 225 -9.81 3.57 -19.06
CA GLY A 225 -9.65 3.66 -20.52
C GLY A 225 -8.21 3.46 -21.00
N VAL A 226 -7.24 4.07 -20.31
CA VAL A 226 -5.80 3.89 -20.59
C VAL A 226 -5.38 2.42 -20.40
N LEU A 227 -5.83 1.78 -19.32
CA LEU A 227 -5.56 0.37 -19.04
C LEU A 227 -6.23 -0.56 -20.04
N ALA A 228 -7.49 -0.28 -20.40
CA ALA A 228 -8.22 -1.06 -21.38
C ALA A 228 -7.55 -1.02 -22.76
N ALA A 229 -6.95 0.11 -23.13
CA ALA A 229 -6.25 0.25 -24.40
C ALA A 229 -5.02 -0.66 -24.52
N ILE A 230 -4.43 -1.08 -23.39
CA ILE A 230 -3.36 -2.09 -23.35
C ILE A 230 -3.85 -3.50 -22.98
N GLY A 231 -5.17 -3.71 -22.93
CA GLY A 231 -5.78 -5.01 -22.64
C GLY A 231 -5.96 -5.33 -21.15
N ILE A 232 -5.68 -4.39 -20.24
CA ILE A 232 -5.93 -4.57 -18.80
C ILE A 232 -7.35 -4.09 -18.48
N ILE A 233 -8.28 -5.04 -18.43
CA ILE A 233 -9.71 -4.81 -18.18
C ILE A 233 -10.15 -5.71 -17.03
N LYS A 234 -10.82 -5.15 -16.02
CA LYS A 234 -11.34 -5.94 -14.88
C LYS A 234 -12.22 -7.11 -15.36
N GLY A 235 -11.95 -8.30 -14.86
CA GLY A 235 -12.72 -9.51 -15.13
C GLY A 235 -12.49 -10.14 -16.50
N GLN A 236 -11.65 -9.54 -17.37
CA GLN A 236 -11.26 -10.13 -18.65
C GLN A 236 -9.84 -10.71 -18.59
N PRO A 237 -9.51 -11.79 -19.32
CA PRO A 237 -8.13 -12.27 -19.39
C PRO A 237 -7.17 -11.21 -19.94
N PHE A 238 -5.98 -11.09 -19.34
CA PHE A 238 -4.89 -10.31 -19.91
C PHE A 238 -4.02 -11.22 -20.78
N ALA A 239 -4.30 -11.24 -22.08
CA ALA A 239 -3.63 -12.11 -23.06
C ALA A 239 -3.05 -11.27 -24.22
N PRO A 240 -2.00 -10.47 -23.98
CA PRO A 240 -1.36 -9.70 -25.05
C PRO A 240 -0.73 -10.63 -26.08
N THR A 241 -0.77 -10.22 -27.35
CA THR A 241 -0.03 -10.90 -28.44
C THR A 241 1.48 -10.76 -28.23
N ALA A 242 2.29 -11.58 -28.91
CA ALA A 242 3.74 -11.51 -28.82
C ALA A 242 4.29 -10.09 -29.09
N ALA A 243 3.74 -9.39 -30.09
CA ALA A 243 4.12 -8.01 -30.39
C ALA A 243 3.76 -7.03 -29.25
N GLN A 244 2.57 -7.17 -28.65
CA GLN A 244 2.16 -6.34 -27.52
C GLN A 244 3.00 -6.61 -26.27
N GLN A 245 3.38 -7.88 -26.04
CA GLN A 245 4.26 -8.25 -24.94
C GLN A 245 5.63 -7.55 -25.07
N GLU A 246 6.25 -7.57 -26.26
CA GLU A 246 7.50 -6.86 -26.51
C GLU A 246 7.39 -5.36 -26.21
N GLN A 247 6.27 -4.73 -26.57
CA GLN A 247 6.02 -3.32 -26.31
C GLN A 247 5.83 -3.00 -24.83
N LEU A 248 5.14 -3.87 -24.09
CA LEU A 248 4.94 -3.76 -22.65
C LEU A 248 6.26 -3.93 -21.90
N GLU A 249 7.11 -4.88 -22.30
CA GLU A 249 8.46 -5.06 -21.75
C GLU A 249 9.32 -3.82 -22.02
N ARG A 250 9.29 -3.32 -23.25
CA ARG A 250 9.96 -2.08 -23.62
C ARG A 250 9.46 -0.90 -22.80
N ALA A 251 8.16 -0.81 -22.51
CA ALA A 251 7.57 0.27 -21.72
C ALA A 251 8.10 0.26 -20.27
N VAL A 252 8.17 -0.90 -19.62
CA VAL A 252 8.73 -1.05 -18.26
C VAL A 252 10.20 -0.59 -18.21
N LEU A 253 10.97 -0.86 -19.26
CA LEU A 253 12.38 -0.43 -19.33
C LEU A 253 12.57 1.06 -19.65
N ARG A 254 11.61 1.69 -20.35
CA ARG A 254 11.74 3.06 -20.87
C ARG A 254 11.04 4.10 -20.02
N ALA A 255 9.86 3.81 -19.48
CA ALA A 255 9.08 4.76 -18.70
C ALA A 255 9.85 5.30 -17.48
N PRO A 256 10.57 4.50 -16.67
CA PRO A 256 11.39 5.03 -15.57
C PRO A 256 12.45 6.04 -16.04
N LYS A 257 13.08 5.77 -17.19
CA LYS A 257 14.10 6.67 -17.78
C LYS A 257 13.46 7.98 -18.25
N MET A 258 12.25 7.92 -18.79
CA MET A 258 11.49 9.11 -19.16
C MET A 258 11.09 9.93 -17.93
N ILE A 259 10.61 9.29 -16.86
CA ILE A 259 10.28 9.96 -15.59
C ILE A 259 11.52 10.67 -15.02
N LEU A 260 12.68 10.00 -15.03
CA LEU A 260 13.93 10.60 -14.55
C LEU A 260 14.34 11.80 -15.41
N ALA A 261 14.28 11.67 -16.74
CA ALA A 261 14.64 12.72 -17.67
C ALA A 261 13.75 13.98 -17.55
N GLN A 262 12.48 13.84 -17.12
CA GLN A 262 11.60 14.98 -16.87
C GLN A 262 12.01 15.83 -15.65
N ARG A 263 12.84 15.29 -14.75
CA ARG A 263 13.26 15.96 -13.52
C ARG A 263 14.67 16.59 -13.62
N MET A 264 15.34 16.38 -14.74
CA MET A 264 16.64 16.99 -15.06
C MET A 264 16.43 18.29 -15.85
#